data_AF-A0A671E3X9-F1
#
_entry.id   AF-A0A671E3X9-F1
#
_cell.length_a   1.000
_cell.length_b   1.000
_cell.length_c   1.000
_cell.angle_alpha   90.00
_cell.angle_beta   90.00
_cell.angle_gamma   90.00
#
_symmetry.space_group_name_H-M   'P 1'
#
loop_
_entity.id
_entity.type
_entity.pdbx_description
1 polymer ?
#
loop_
_entity_poly.entity_id
_entity_poly.type
_entity_poly.pdbx_seq_one_letter_code
_entity_poly.pdbx_strand_id
1 'polypeptide(L)'
;MDSEIKEEIPVHEEFILCCGVETQVFKCGPWTDLLNDQSANRPKLLIFIITDPNAQEIKDIYGLHGQVEHKLAFLRTHVPKETKLVVIGHSIGCYVALQILKHAPELPIIRSFLLFPTIERMSESPSGRIATPLLCWLRYILYVSSYLLLKPCPEKIKSWLLSVALQKMNVQSDFSLLNLLEPFCLANAAYLGSQEMMEVVKRDNETIKEHLPKLTFYYGTIDPWCPKEYYEDIKKDFPEGDIRLCEKKIPHAFTLHFYQEMAEMVAGWLKDDLSQIETETEGNKD
;
A
#
# COMPACT_ATOMS: atom_id res chain seq x y z
N MET A 1 9.91 -25.68 -32.86
CA MET A 1 8.61 -25.29 -32.28
C MET A 1 8.77 -25.50 -30.79
N ASP A 2 9.40 -24.53 -30.13
CA ASP A 2 9.57 -24.58 -28.68
C ASP A 2 8.35 -23.89 -28.08
N SER A 3 7.40 -24.70 -27.64
CA SER A 3 6.29 -24.22 -26.82
C SER A 3 6.84 -23.86 -25.45
N GLU A 4 6.99 -22.56 -25.17
CA GLU A 4 7.14 -22.05 -23.82
C GLU A 4 5.99 -22.58 -22.97
N ILE A 5 6.28 -23.56 -22.12
CA ILE A 5 5.37 -23.97 -21.05
C ILE A 5 5.35 -22.80 -20.08
N LYS A 6 4.35 -21.92 -20.21
CA LYS A 6 4.00 -20.97 -19.15
C LYS A 6 3.57 -21.80 -17.95
N GLU A 7 4.45 -21.95 -16.96
CA GLU A 7 4.04 -22.43 -15.64
C GLU A 7 2.96 -21.47 -15.12
N GLU A 8 1.70 -21.91 -15.15
CA GLU A 8 0.61 -21.21 -14.47
C GLU A 8 0.90 -21.25 -12.98
N ILE A 9 1.36 -20.12 -12.44
CA ILE A 9 1.50 -19.92 -11.00
C ILE A 9 0.09 -19.95 -10.43
N PRO A 10 -0.29 -20.93 -9.59
CA PRO A 10 -1.64 -20.97 -9.04
C PRO A 10 -1.84 -19.72 -8.17
N VAL A 11 -2.83 -18.90 -8.53
CA VAL A 11 -3.23 -17.72 -7.76
C VAL A 11 -4.45 -18.12 -6.94
N HIS A 12 -4.28 -18.17 -5.62
CA HIS A 12 -5.39 -18.31 -4.68
C HIS A 12 -5.80 -16.92 -4.20
N GLU A 13 -7.04 -16.57 -4.49
CA GLU A 13 -7.66 -15.34 -4.03
C GLU A 13 -8.47 -15.63 -2.77
N GLU A 14 -8.26 -14.82 -1.74
CA GLU A 14 -9.10 -14.83 -0.54
C GLU A 14 -9.58 -13.41 -0.28
N PHE A 15 -10.88 -13.23 -0.10
CA PHE A 15 -11.48 -11.94 0.24
C PHE A 15 -11.78 -11.92 1.72
N ILE A 16 -11.20 -10.94 2.40
CA ILE A 16 -11.46 -10.70 3.82
C ILE A 16 -12.03 -9.31 4.01
N LEU A 17 -12.89 -9.15 5.01
CA LEU A 17 -13.48 -7.86 5.33
C LEU A 17 -12.63 -7.13 6.37
N CYS A 18 -11.86 -6.12 5.94
CA CYS A 18 -10.98 -5.35 6.82
C CYS A 18 -11.52 -3.94 6.99
N CYS A 19 -11.79 -3.50 8.23
CA CYS A 19 -12.34 -2.17 8.52
C CYS A 19 -13.60 -1.84 7.70
N GLY A 20 -14.37 -2.87 7.34
CA GLY A 20 -15.50 -2.81 6.40
C GLY A 20 -15.11 -2.34 5.00
N VAL A 21 -13.98 -2.85 4.49
CA VAL A 21 -13.61 -2.82 3.07
C VAL A 21 -13.25 -4.23 2.68
N GLU A 22 -13.83 -4.71 1.58
CA GLU A 22 -13.46 -6.00 0.99
C GLU A 22 -12.00 -5.92 0.53
N THR A 23 -11.16 -6.77 1.10
CA THR A 23 -9.72 -6.78 0.93
C THR A 23 -9.32 -8.08 0.27
N GLN A 24 -8.71 -7.98 -0.91
CA GLN A 24 -8.30 -9.13 -1.72
C GLN A 24 -6.87 -9.55 -1.36
N VAL A 25 -6.74 -10.75 -0.83
CA VAL A 25 -5.46 -11.39 -0.57
C VAL A 25 -5.12 -12.26 -1.78
N PHE A 26 -4.06 -11.89 -2.51
CA PHE A 26 -3.53 -12.67 -3.61
C PHE A 26 -2.37 -13.55 -3.12
N LYS A 27 -2.57 -14.87 -3.15
CA LYS A 27 -1.55 -15.86 -2.82
C LYS A 27 -1.08 -16.49 -4.12
N CYS A 28 0.13 -16.17 -4.58
CA CYS A 28 0.68 -16.70 -5.83
C CYS A 28 1.69 -17.82 -5.54
N GLY A 29 1.42 -19.03 -6.04
CA GLY A 29 2.28 -20.23 -5.89
C GLY A 29 1.54 -21.39 -5.22
N PRO A 30 2.05 -22.64 -5.35
CA PRO A 30 1.42 -23.82 -4.78
C PRO A 30 1.33 -23.69 -3.25
N TRP A 31 0.11 -23.57 -2.72
CA TRP A 31 -0.16 -23.46 -1.30
C TRP A 31 -0.40 -24.86 -0.73
N THR A 32 0.53 -25.37 0.07
CA THR A 32 0.29 -26.49 1.00
C THR A 32 0.77 -26.03 2.37
N ASP A 33 0.07 -26.47 3.43
CA ASP A 33 0.25 -26.04 4.83
C ASP A 33 1.72 -25.71 5.17
N LEU A 34 1.99 -24.43 5.43
CA LEU A 34 3.31 -23.83 5.72
C LEU A 34 4.08 -24.51 6.88
N LEU A 35 3.40 -25.33 7.68
CA LEU A 35 3.93 -25.97 8.88
C LEU A 35 4.40 -27.42 8.65
N ASN A 36 4.00 -28.09 7.56
CA ASN A 36 4.08 -29.56 7.48
C ASN A 36 4.89 -30.15 6.31
N ASP A 37 5.39 -29.37 5.36
CA ASP A 37 6.13 -29.94 4.22
C ASP A 37 7.48 -29.28 3.93
N GLN A 38 8.52 -30.10 3.79
CA GLN A 38 9.90 -29.72 3.47
C GLN A 38 10.20 -29.85 1.96
N SER A 39 9.19 -29.72 1.10
CA SER A 39 9.39 -29.86 -0.35
C SER A 39 9.95 -28.59 -1.02
N ALA A 40 10.59 -28.79 -2.17
CA ALA A 40 11.33 -27.80 -2.96
C ALA A 40 10.47 -26.69 -3.62
N ASN A 41 9.18 -26.62 -3.29
CA ASN A 41 8.20 -25.70 -3.90
C ASN A 41 7.85 -24.53 -2.97
N ARG A 42 8.84 -23.68 -2.65
CA ARG A 42 8.60 -22.43 -1.91
C ARG A 42 8.15 -21.30 -2.87
N PRO A 43 7.22 -20.41 -2.46
CA PRO A 43 6.72 -19.33 -3.31
C PRO A 43 7.82 -18.31 -3.67
N LYS A 44 7.84 -17.87 -4.93
CA LYS A 44 8.83 -16.92 -5.49
C LYS A 44 8.45 -15.44 -5.34
N LEU A 45 7.18 -15.13 -5.04
CA LEU A 45 6.69 -13.77 -4.81
C LEU A 45 5.47 -13.81 -3.89
N LEU A 46 5.52 -13.02 -2.81
CA LEU A 46 4.47 -12.90 -1.81
C LEU A 46 3.93 -11.47 -1.84
N ILE A 47 2.69 -11.27 -2.30
CA ILE A 47 2.03 -9.95 -2.26
C ILE A 47 1.18 -9.92 -1.00
N PHE A 48 1.65 -9.17 0.00
CA PHE A 48 1.06 -9.15 1.33
C PHE A 48 0.08 -7.98 1.49
N ILE A 49 -1.22 -8.28 1.60
CA ILE A 49 -2.16 -7.36 2.24
C ILE A 49 -2.38 -7.86 3.66
N ILE A 50 -1.81 -7.11 4.59
CA ILE A 50 -1.62 -7.55 5.96
C ILE A 50 -2.90 -7.42 6.77
N THR A 51 -3.41 -8.55 7.26
CA THR A 51 -4.29 -8.60 8.43
C THR A 51 -3.97 -9.76 9.36
N ASP A 52 -3.77 -9.47 10.64
CA ASP A 52 -3.62 -10.44 11.72
C ASP A 52 -4.98 -10.59 12.45
N PRO A 53 -5.53 -11.80 12.63
CA PRO A 53 -6.75 -11.99 13.42
C PRO A 53 -6.63 -11.54 14.89
N ASN A 54 -5.41 -11.38 15.43
CA ASN A 54 -5.15 -10.83 16.76
C ASN A 54 -5.07 -9.30 16.80
N ALA A 55 -5.43 -8.60 15.72
CA ALA A 55 -5.31 -7.15 15.62
C ALA A 55 -6.03 -6.37 16.74
N GLN A 56 -7.01 -6.97 17.42
CA GLN A 56 -7.72 -6.34 18.54
C GLN A 56 -6.85 -6.05 19.77
N GLU A 57 -5.67 -6.68 19.91
CA GLU A 57 -4.71 -6.37 20.99
C GLU A 57 -3.86 -5.12 20.69
N ILE A 58 -3.91 -4.61 19.46
CA ILE A 58 -3.13 -3.45 19.03
C ILE A 58 -3.82 -2.18 19.50
N LYS A 59 -3.11 -1.41 20.32
CA LYS A 59 -3.56 -0.09 20.77
C LYS A 59 -3.76 0.82 19.56
N ASP A 60 -4.95 1.41 19.45
CA ASP A 60 -5.34 2.31 18.37
C ASP A 60 -5.21 1.69 16.95
N ILE A 61 -5.72 0.47 16.76
CA ILE A 61 -5.71 -0.26 15.47
C ILE A 61 -6.16 0.57 14.26
N TYR A 62 -7.10 1.52 14.43
CA TYR A 62 -7.60 2.35 13.33
C TYR A 62 -6.77 3.63 13.11
N GLY A 63 -5.83 3.95 13.99
CA GLY A 63 -4.89 5.06 13.84
C GLY A 63 -3.68 4.68 13.00
N LEU A 64 -2.88 5.68 12.61
CA LEU A 64 -1.73 5.48 11.74
C LEU A 64 -0.68 4.55 12.39
N HIS A 65 -0.35 4.80 13.65
CA HIS A 65 0.57 3.94 14.40
C HIS A 65 0.03 2.51 14.54
N GLY A 66 -1.25 2.32 14.88
CA GLY A 66 -1.84 0.99 14.97
C GLY A 66 -1.82 0.25 13.63
N GLN A 67 -2.01 0.95 12.51
CA GLN A 67 -1.86 0.35 11.17
C GLN A 67 -0.44 -0.10 10.87
N VAL A 68 0.58 0.63 11.33
CA VAL A 68 1.99 0.24 11.23
C VAL A 68 2.28 -0.99 12.10
N GLU A 69 1.90 -0.95 13.39
CA GLU A 69 2.11 -2.07 14.32
C GLU A 69 1.42 -3.34 13.85
N HIS A 70 0.20 -3.21 13.34
CA HIS A 70 -0.53 -4.32 12.75
C HIS A 70 0.22 -4.96 11.58
N LYS A 71 0.87 -4.14 10.77
CA LYS A 71 1.68 -4.60 9.65
C LYS A 71 2.96 -5.31 10.09
N LEU A 72 3.63 -4.74 11.09
CA LEU A 72 4.81 -5.33 11.72
C LEU A 72 4.51 -6.67 12.41
N ALA A 73 3.46 -6.72 13.22
CA ALA A 73 3.06 -7.90 13.99
C ALA A 73 2.77 -9.08 13.06
N PHE A 74 2.03 -8.83 12.00
CA PHE A 74 1.76 -9.83 10.98
C PHE A 74 3.04 -10.36 10.34
N LEU A 75 3.92 -9.47 9.86
CA LEU A 75 5.14 -9.87 9.17
C LEU A 75 6.02 -10.74 10.07
N ARG A 76 6.13 -10.37 11.35
CA ARG A 76 6.89 -11.13 12.36
C ARG A 76 6.29 -12.49 12.68
N THR A 77 4.96 -12.60 12.64
CA THR A 77 4.24 -13.81 13.05
C THR A 77 4.13 -14.82 11.91
N HIS A 78 3.91 -14.34 10.69
CA HIS A 78 3.49 -15.21 9.59
C HIS A 78 4.52 -15.33 8.46
N VAL A 79 5.50 -14.43 8.36
CA VAL A 79 6.53 -14.53 7.32
C VAL A 79 7.75 -15.28 7.87
N PRO A 80 8.16 -16.41 7.24
CA PRO A 80 9.39 -17.09 7.61
C PRO A 80 10.61 -16.17 7.51
N LYS A 81 11.56 -16.28 8.45
CA LYS A 81 12.70 -15.36 8.58
C LYS A 81 13.60 -15.33 7.35
N GLU A 82 13.64 -16.41 6.59
CA GLU A 82 14.48 -16.56 5.40
C GLU A 82 13.79 -16.06 4.11
N THR A 83 12.51 -15.68 4.17
CA THR A 83 11.73 -15.26 3.00
C THR A 83 12.09 -13.84 2.60
N LYS A 84 12.79 -13.67 1.48
CA LYS A 84 13.08 -12.35 0.89
C LYS A 84 11.78 -11.60 0.56
N LEU A 85 11.70 -10.33 0.95
CA LEU A 85 10.50 -9.52 0.81
C LEU A 85 10.69 -8.34 -0.16
N VAL A 86 9.66 -8.08 -0.95
CA VAL A 86 9.50 -6.84 -1.71
C VAL A 86 8.31 -6.09 -1.12
N VAL A 87 8.51 -4.85 -0.69
CA VAL A 87 7.44 -4.03 -0.12
C VAL A 87 7.00 -2.99 -1.14
N ILE A 88 5.70 -2.89 -1.42
CA ILE A 88 5.16 -1.88 -2.34
C ILE A 88 4.19 -1.01 -1.55
N GLY A 89 4.59 0.23 -1.31
CA GLY A 89 3.75 1.25 -0.71
C GLY A 89 3.12 2.14 -1.78
N HIS A 90 1.84 2.46 -1.63
CA HIS A 90 1.17 3.52 -2.36
C HIS A 90 0.68 4.57 -1.37
N SER A 91 0.86 5.86 -1.68
CA SER A 91 0.39 6.95 -0.81
C SER A 91 0.88 6.73 0.62
N ILE A 92 -0.01 6.70 1.61
CA ILE A 92 0.34 6.51 3.02
C ILE A 92 1.04 5.15 3.26
N GLY A 93 0.78 4.17 2.41
CA GLY A 93 1.51 2.89 2.42
C GLY A 93 3.03 3.07 2.25
N CYS A 94 3.49 4.16 1.65
CA CYS A 94 4.91 4.51 1.58
C CYS A 94 5.49 4.88 2.95
N TYR A 95 4.75 5.66 3.74
CA TYR A 95 5.13 5.97 5.12
C TYR A 95 5.21 4.68 5.93
N VAL A 96 4.20 3.81 5.79
CA VAL A 96 4.18 2.52 6.47
C VAL A 96 5.33 1.62 6.04
N ALA A 97 5.68 1.57 4.75
CA ALA A 97 6.83 0.82 4.25
C ALA A 97 8.15 1.31 4.87
N LEU A 98 8.33 2.63 5.02
CA LEU A 98 9.47 3.19 5.74
C LEU A 98 9.46 2.82 7.22
N GLN A 99 8.29 2.83 7.89
CA GLN A 99 8.19 2.39 9.28
C GLN A 99 8.52 0.89 9.43
N ILE A 100 8.13 0.05 8.46
CA ILE A 100 8.49 -1.38 8.47
C ILE A 100 10.01 -1.53 8.38
N LEU A 101 10.66 -0.83 7.45
CA LEU A 101 12.12 -0.86 7.32
C LEU A 101 12.82 -0.41 8.61
N LYS A 102 12.33 0.67 9.23
CA LYS A 102 12.87 1.23 10.48
C LYS A 102 12.72 0.31 11.68
N HIS A 103 11.54 -0.30 11.84
CA HIS A 103 11.18 -1.00 13.06
C HIS A 103 11.35 -2.51 12.97
N ALA A 104 11.53 -3.08 11.77
CA ALA A 104 11.79 -4.49 11.56
C ALA A 104 13.04 -4.74 10.68
N PRO A 105 14.24 -4.30 11.12
CA PRO A 105 15.49 -4.53 10.39
C PRO A 105 15.84 -6.03 10.25
N GLU A 106 15.21 -6.89 11.06
CA GLU A 106 15.34 -8.35 10.96
C GLU A 106 14.69 -8.94 9.69
N LEU A 107 13.76 -8.22 9.05
CA LEU A 107 13.08 -8.72 7.86
C LEU A 107 13.99 -8.57 6.63
N PRO A 108 14.18 -9.62 5.82
CA PRO A 108 15.05 -9.57 4.64
C PRO A 108 14.36 -8.87 3.46
N ILE A 109 14.05 -7.58 3.64
CA ILE A 109 13.50 -6.73 2.57
C ILE A 109 14.61 -6.44 1.57
N ILE A 110 14.41 -6.91 0.34
CA ILE A 110 15.37 -6.77 -0.76
C ILE A 110 15.09 -5.54 -1.62
N ARG A 111 13.83 -5.12 -1.73
CA ARG A 111 13.42 -3.93 -2.48
C ARG A 111 12.16 -3.33 -1.88
N SER A 112 12.03 -2.01 -1.91
CA SER A 112 10.81 -1.30 -1.53
C SER A 112 10.45 -0.22 -2.54
N PHE A 113 9.28 -0.34 -3.16
CA PHE A 113 8.73 0.65 -4.09
C PHE A 113 7.80 1.60 -3.36
N LEU A 114 8.09 2.90 -3.43
CA LEU A 114 7.34 3.98 -2.81
C LEU A 114 6.62 4.78 -3.91
N LEU A 115 5.39 4.38 -4.22
CA LEU A 115 4.58 4.91 -5.31
C LEU A 115 3.72 6.08 -4.81
N PHE A 116 3.90 7.26 -5.40
CA PHE A 116 3.23 8.51 -5.02
C PHE A 116 3.36 8.78 -3.51
N PRO A 117 4.59 8.99 -3.00
CA PRO A 117 4.92 8.77 -1.59
C PRO A 117 4.50 9.92 -0.67
N THR A 118 3.37 9.75 0.02
CA THR A 118 2.97 10.65 1.14
C THR A 118 3.75 10.29 2.40
N ILE A 119 5.00 10.75 2.46
CA ILE A 119 5.94 10.48 3.56
C ILE A 119 6.35 11.75 4.33
N GLU A 120 5.84 12.90 3.91
CA GLU A 120 6.14 14.21 4.49
C GLU A 120 5.06 15.23 4.12
N ARG A 121 4.98 16.32 4.90
CA ARG A 121 4.23 17.55 4.62
C ARG A 121 2.79 17.29 4.11
N MET A 122 2.14 16.22 4.56
CA MET A 122 0.90 15.74 3.96
C MET A 122 -0.22 16.78 4.04
N SER A 123 -0.38 17.44 5.19
CA SER A 123 -1.35 18.52 5.38
C SER A 123 -1.00 19.83 4.66
N GLU A 124 0.27 20.02 4.28
CA GLU A 124 0.71 21.21 3.54
C GLU A 124 0.55 21.06 2.02
N SER A 125 0.37 19.84 1.52
CA SER A 125 0.11 19.57 0.10
C SER A 125 -1.19 20.23 -0.40
N PRO A 126 -1.35 20.47 -1.72
CA PRO A 126 -2.58 21.04 -2.27
C PRO A 126 -3.85 20.32 -1.81
N SER A 127 -3.88 18.99 -1.84
CA SER A 127 -5.02 18.20 -1.34
C SER A 127 -5.10 18.19 0.18
N GLY A 128 -3.96 18.11 0.87
CA GLY A 128 -3.88 18.14 2.33
C GLY A 128 -4.50 19.39 2.94
N ARG A 129 -4.27 20.57 2.35
CA ARG A 129 -4.86 21.83 2.82
C ARG A 129 -6.37 21.85 2.75
N ILE A 130 -6.97 21.13 1.79
CA ILE A 130 -8.42 21.02 1.63
C ILE A 130 -8.96 19.92 2.55
N ALA A 131 -8.26 18.79 2.65
CA ALA A 131 -8.70 17.63 3.42
C ALA A 131 -8.53 17.81 4.93
N THR A 132 -7.49 18.49 5.40
CA THR A 132 -7.17 18.64 6.84
C THR A 132 -8.32 19.24 7.64
N PRO A 133 -8.97 20.35 7.23
CA PRO A 133 -10.14 20.85 7.95
C PRO A 133 -11.29 19.84 8.04
N LEU A 134 -11.54 19.10 6.95
CA LEU A 134 -12.61 18.10 6.88
C LEU A 134 -12.33 16.93 7.83
N LEU A 135 -11.11 16.40 7.77
CA LEU A 135 -10.70 15.20 8.49
C LEU A 135 -10.37 15.46 9.96
N CYS A 136 -9.78 16.61 10.29
CA CYS A 136 -9.34 16.91 11.66
C CYS A 136 -10.38 17.70 12.45
N TRP A 137 -11.04 18.70 11.86
CA TRP A 137 -11.92 19.61 12.60
C TRP A 137 -13.38 19.24 12.47
N LEU A 138 -13.82 18.82 11.28
CA LEU A 138 -15.22 18.47 11.00
C LEU A 138 -15.50 16.97 11.12
N ARG A 139 -14.53 16.17 11.62
CA ARG A 139 -14.64 14.71 11.71
C ARG A 139 -15.92 14.23 12.38
N TYR A 140 -16.28 14.81 13.52
CA TYR A 140 -17.49 14.43 14.25
C TYR A 140 -18.76 14.84 13.52
N ILE A 141 -18.73 15.94 12.77
CA ILE A 141 -19.85 16.36 11.93
C ILE A 141 -20.02 15.38 10.77
N LEU A 142 -18.93 14.96 10.13
CA LEU A 142 -18.95 13.89 9.10
C LEU A 142 -19.49 12.57 9.67
N TYR A 143 -19.06 12.20 10.88
CA TYR A 143 -19.54 10.98 11.53
C TYR A 143 -21.04 11.05 11.88
N VAL A 144 -21.48 12.10 12.56
CA VAL A 144 -22.89 12.24 12.94
C VAL A 144 -23.78 12.32 11.70
N SER A 145 -23.39 13.08 10.68
CA SER A 145 -24.15 13.18 9.44
C SER A 145 -24.20 11.86 8.68
N SER A 146 -23.06 11.17 8.50
CA SER A 146 -23.05 9.85 7.85
C SER A 146 -23.87 8.81 8.61
N TYR A 147 -23.81 8.80 9.94
CA TYR A 147 -24.63 7.91 10.77
C TYR A 147 -26.12 8.19 10.60
N LEU A 148 -26.54 9.45 10.72
CA LEU A 148 -27.95 9.83 10.62
C LEU A 148 -28.52 9.61 9.21
N LEU A 149 -27.71 9.77 8.17
CA LEU A 149 -28.14 9.63 6.78
C LEU A 149 -28.07 8.18 6.28
N LEU A 150 -26.97 7.46 6.58
CA LEU A 150 -26.70 6.15 5.98
C LEU A 150 -27.25 4.99 6.81
N LYS A 151 -27.32 5.11 8.15
CA LYS A 151 -27.84 4.03 9.00
C LYS A 151 -29.33 3.72 8.76
N PRO A 152 -30.24 4.69 8.63
CA PRO A 152 -31.64 4.40 8.32
C PRO A 152 -31.88 4.15 6.81
N CYS A 153 -30.88 4.34 5.96
CA CYS A 153 -31.01 4.21 4.51
C CYS A 153 -31.07 2.74 4.09
N PRO A 154 -32.13 2.30 3.37
CA PRO A 154 -32.21 0.93 2.86
C PRO A 154 -31.01 0.55 2.00
N GLU A 155 -30.51 -0.69 2.17
CA GLU A 155 -29.36 -1.22 1.42
C GLU A 155 -29.48 -1.06 -0.10
N LYS A 156 -30.69 -1.20 -0.65
CA LYS A 156 -30.95 -1.00 -2.09
C LYS A 156 -30.61 0.42 -2.55
N ILE A 157 -30.86 1.42 -1.72
CA ILE A 157 -30.56 2.82 -2.04
C ILE A 157 -29.05 3.07 -1.89
N LYS A 158 -28.41 2.55 -0.83
CA LYS A 158 -26.95 2.61 -0.68
C LYS A 158 -26.24 1.97 -1.88
N SER A 159 -26.68 0.78 -2.28
CA SER A 159 -26.20 0.08 -3.47
C SER A 159 -26.39 0.90 -4.74
N TRP A 160 -27.58 1.47 -4.94
CA TRP A 160 -27.83 2.29 -6.12
C TRP A 160 -26.97 3.57 -6.15
N LEU A 161 -26.86 4.29 -5.03
CA LEU A 161 -26.00 5.48 -4.91
C LEU A 161 -24.54 5.15 -5.21
N LEU A 162 -24.06 4.04 -4.68
CA LEU A 162 -22.71 3.55 -4.91
C LEU A 162 -22.50 3.16 -6.38
N SER A 163 -23.44 2.43 -6.99
CA SER A 163 -23.38 2.10 -8.42
C SER A 163 -23.35 3.36 -9.30
N VAL A 164 -24.17 4.37 -8.98
CA VAL A 164 -24.15 5.65 -9.70
C VAL A 164 -22.81 6.39 -9.51
N ALA A 165 -22.26 6.40 -8.29
CA ALA A 165 -20.97 7.02 -8.01
C ALA A 165 -19.83 6.33 -8.78
N LEU A 166 -19.78 5.00 -8.75
CA LEU A 166 -18.78 4.19 -9.46
C LEU A 166 -18.89 4.35 -10.97
N GLN A 167 -20.10 4.37 -11.52
CA GLN A 167 -20.34 4.67 -12.94
C GLN A 167 -19.84 6.06 -13.32
N LYS A 168 -20.10 7.09 -12.49
CA LYS A 168 -19.57 8.44 -12.72
C LYS A 168 -18.05 8.49 -12.67
N MET A 169 -17.44 7.67 -11.82
CA MET A 169 -15.99 7.54 -11.73
C MET A 169 -15.42 6.62 -12.82
N ASN A 170 -16.24 6.02 -13.68
CA ASN A 170 -15.83 5.04 -14.69
C ASN A 170 -15.04 3.85 -14.10
N VAL A 171 -15.34 3.48 -12.85
CA VAL A 171 -14.73 2.34 -12.16
C VAL A 171 -15.64 1.14 -12.36
N GLN A 172 -15.14 0.12 -13.07
CA GLN A 172 -15.74 -1.21 -13.04
C GLN A 172 -15.23 -1.90 -11.77
N SER A 173 -16.15 -2.21 -10.85
CA SER A 173 -15.82 -2.92 -9.63
C SER A 173 -16.59 -4.24 -9.58
N ASP A 174 -15.86 -5.35 -9.51
CA ASP A 174 -16.42 -6.68 -9.22
C ASP A 174 -16.67 -6.87 -7.70
N PHE A 175 -16.28 -5.89 -6.87
CA PHE A 175 -16.33 -5.94 -5.41
C PHE A 175 -17.59 -5.31 -4.81
N SER A 176 -18.05 -5.87 -3.69
CA SER A 176 -19.13 -5.30 -2.89
C SER A 176 -18.59 -4.14 -2.04
N LEU A 177 -18.52 -2.97 -2.66
CA LEU A 177 -18.09 -1.72 -2.02
C LEU A 177 -19.13 -1.17 -1.02
N LEU A 178 -20.22 -1.90 -0.75
CA LEU A 178 -21.28 -1.48 0.19
C LEU A 178 -20.74 -1.17 1.58
N ASN A 179 -19.72 -1.91 2.01
CA ASN A 179 -19.10 -1.73 3.31
C ASN A 179 -18.41 -0.35 3.44
N LEU A 180 -18.04 0.31 2.33
CA LEU A 180 -17.51 1.68 2.35
C LEU A 180 -18.54 2.72 2.80
N LEU A 181 -19.83 2.42 2.65
CA LEU A 181 -20.92 3.30 3.10
C LEU A 181 -21.36 3.01 4.54
N GLU A 182 -20.72 2.06 5.21
CA GLU A 182 -21.00 1.84 6.62
C GLU A 182 -20.44 3.00 7.45
N PRO A 183 -21.24 3.61 8.34
CA PRO A 183 -20.83 4.78 9.12
C PRO A 183 -19.54 4.57 9.92
N PHE A 184 -19.31 3.35 10.40
CA PHE A 184 -18.10 3.01 11.14
C PHE A 184 -16.85 3.01 10.25
N CYS A 185 -16.96 2.54 9.01
CA CYS A 185 -15.86 2.53 8.04
C CYS A 185 -15.47 3.97 7.66
N LEU A 186 -16.47 4.81 7.40
CA LEU A 186 -16.26 6.24 7.14
C LEU A 186 -15.63 6.95 8.34
N ALA A 187 -16.08 6.64 9.56
CA ALA A 187 -15.51 7.20 10.78
C ALA A 187 -14.04 6.79 10.96
N ASN A 188 -13.73 5.52 10.76
CA ASN A 188 -12.38 4.99 10.91
C ASN A 188 -11.45 5.51 9.81
N ALA A 189 -11.93 5.62 8.56
CA ALA A 189 -11.16 6.22 7.47
C ALA A 189 -10.88 7.71 7.74
N ALA A 190 -11.87 8.46 8.25
CA ALA A 190 -11.66 9.85 8.62
C ALA A 190 -10.74 9.99 9.84
N TYR A 191 -10.81 9.06 10.80
CA TYR A 191 -9.91 8.99 11.95
C TYR A 191 -8.46 8.75 11.50
N LEU A 192 -8.23 7.73 10.68
CA LEU A 192 -6.92 7.44 10.10
C LEU A 192 -6.39 8.63 9.31
N GLY A 193 -7.18 9.15 8.36
CA GLY A 193 -6.79 10.32 7.57
C GLY A 193 -6.46 11.55 8.43
N SER A 194 -7.15 11.74 9.57
CA SER A 194 -6.80 12.81 10.51
C SER A 194 -5.46 12.60 11.21
N GLN A 195 -5.10 11.35 11.54
CA GLN A 195 -3.78 11.01 12.10
C GLN A 195 -2.69 11.24 11.04
N GLU A 196 -2.92 10.77 9.81
CA GLU A 196 -2.00 10.97 8.67
C GLU A 196 -1.65 12.45 8.46
N MET A 197 -2.64 13.35 8.46
CA MET A 197 -2.42 14.80 8.31
C MET A 197 -1.55 15.40 9.42
N MET A 198 -1.61 14.84 10.63
CA MET A 198 -0.95 15.38 11.82
C MET A 198 0.43 14.77 12.07
N GLU A 199 0.64 13.52 11.66
CA GLU A 199 1.88 12.77 11.93
C GLU A 199 2.83 12.75 10.74
N VAL A 200 2.33 12.75 9.50
CA VAL A 200 3.14 12.72 8.27
C VAL A 200 3.59 14.14 7.91
N VAL A 201 4.46 14.69 8.76
CA VAL A 201 4.93 16.08 8.68
C VAL A 201 6.37 16.14 8.18
N LYS A 202 7.31 15.50 8.89
CA LYS A 202 8.74 15.53 8.55
C LYS A 202 9.16 14.24 7.86
N ARG A 203 9.87 14.36 6.74
CA ARG A 203 10.50 13.22 6.05
C ARG A 203 11.55 12.55 6.95
N ASP A 204 11.48 11.23 7.08
CA ASP A 204 12.45 10.42 7.83
C ASP A 204 13.72 10.20 7.02
N ASN A 205 14.54 11.25 6.90
CA ASN A 205 15.78 11.21 6.12
C ASN A 205 16.80 10.20 6.67
N GLU A 206 16.77 9.88 7.97
CA GLU A 206 17.68 8.92 8.58
C GLU A 206 17.40 7.50 8.06
N THR A 207 16.13 7.07 8.14
CA THR A 207 15.68 5.77 7.63
C THR A 207 15.87 5.67 6.12
N ILE A 208 15.55 6.73 5.38
CA ILE A 208 15.75 6.77 3.92
C ILE A 208 17.23 6.60 3.57
N LYS A 209 18.13 7.31 4.27
CA LYS A 209 19.57 7.21 4.03
C LYS A 209 20.10 5.81 4.30
N GLU A 210 19.67 5.19 5.40
CA GLU A 210 20.10 3.84 5.80
C GLU A 210 19.70 2.78 4.77
N HIS A 211 18.51 2.91 4.18
CA HIS A 211 17.96 1.92 3.26
C HIS A 211 17.97 2.34 1.79
N LEU A 212 18.59 3.48 1.45
CA LEU A 212 18.56 4.09 0.11
C LEU A 212 18.80 3.10 -1.04
N PRO A 213 19.77 2.16 -0.98
CA PRO A 213 20.00 1.20 -2.07
C PRO A 213 18.81 0.28 -2.38
N LYS A 214 17.90 0.10 -1.43
CA LYS A 214 16.70 -0.76 -1.54
C LYS A 214 15.45 0.03 -1.94
N LEU A 215 15.49 1.37 -1.93
CA LEU A 215 14.31 2.22 -2.13
C LEU A 215 14.22 2.69 -3.57
N THR A 216 13.03 2.56 -4.16
CA THR A 216 12.66 3.23 -5.41
C THR A 216 11.51 4.18 -5.13
N PHE A 217 11.70 5.47 -5.37
CA PHE A 217 10.64 6.48 -5.25
C PHE A 217 10.05 6.78 -6.62
N TYR A 218 8.72 6.76 -6.72
CA TYR A 218 8.02 7.09 -7.97
C TYR A 218 6.99 8.20 -7.73
N TYR A 219 7.30 9.41 -8.17
CA TYR A 219 6.44 10.59 -7.99
C TYR A 219 5.57 10.86 -9.20
N GLY A 220 4.36 11.39 -8.98
CA GLY A 220 3.47 11.87 -10.05
C GLY A 220 3.78 13.31 -10.46
N THR A 221 3.73 13.62 -11.75
CA THR A 221 3.84 15.02 -12.24
C THR A 221 2.62 15.88 -11.95
N ILE A 222 1.46 15.24 -11.74
CA ILE A 222 0.17 15.90 -11.49
C ILE A 222 -0.39 15.55 -10.11
N ASP A 223 0.44 15.02 -9.20
CA ASP A 223 -0.01 14.55 -7.90
C ASP A 223 -0.27 15.72 -6.94
N PRO A 224 -1.52 15.94 -6.49
CA PRO A 224 -1.85 17.02 -5.57
C PRO A 224 -1.58 16.66 -4.09
N TRP A 225 -1.16 15.44 -3.78
CA TRP A 225 -0.74 15.00 -2.43
C TRP A 225 0.78 15.06 -2.26
N CYS A 226 1.52 14.75 -3.32
CA CYS A 226 2.98 14.81 -3.37
C CYS A 226 3.40 15.67 -4.56
N PRO A 227 3.30 17.01 -4.45
CA PRO A 227 3.55 17.89 -5.57
C PRO A 227 5.02 17.80 -6.02
N LYS A 228 5.30 18.25 -7.25
CA LYS A 228 6.60 18.05 -7.91
C LYS A 228 7.78 18.57 -7.08
N GLU A 229 7.57 19.61 -6.27
CA GLU A 229 8.57 20.16 -5.37
C GLU A 229 9.12 19.09 -4.40
N TYR A 230 8.30 18.11 -3.98
CA TYR A 230 8.74 17.05 -3.06
C TYR A 230 9.70 16.07 -3.75
N TYR A 231 9.46 15.80 -5.05
CA TYR A 231 10.40 15.06 -5.90
C TYR A 231 11.73 15.79 -6.04
N GLU A 232 11.70 17.10 -6.29
CA GLU A 232 12.94 17.89 -6.43
C GLU A 232 13.72 17.94 -5.10
N ASP A 233 13.02 18.12 -3.99
CA ASP A 233 13.60 18.14 -2.64
C ASP A 233 14.28 16.81 -2.29
N ILE A 234 13.63 15.66 -2.58
CA ILE A 234 14.24 14.35 -2.28
C ILE A 234 15.40 14.03 -3.23
N LYS A 235 15.28 14.40 -4.51
CA LYS A 235 16.37 14.19 -5.49
C LYS A 235 17.59 15.02 -5.15
N LYS A 236 17.40 16.21 -4.59
CA LYS A 236 18.48 17.06 -4.09
C LYS A 236 19.17 16.47 -2.85
N ASP A 237 18.40 15.94 -1.91
CA ASP A 237 18.93 15.38 -0.66
C ASP A 237 19.61 14.01 -0.87
N PHE A 238 19.15 13.23 -1.85
CA PHE A 238 19.64 11.88 -2.15
C PHE A 238 19.90 11.70 -3.66
N PRO A 239 20.93 12.36 -4.23
CA PRO A 239 21.16 12.37 -5.68
C PRO A 239 21.41 10.96 -6.27
N GLU A 240 22.10 10.11 -5.51
CA GLU A 240 22.37 8.69 -5.79
C GLU A 240 21.17 7.76 -5.61
N GLY A 241 20.05 8.24 -5.07
CA GLY A 241 18.83 7.44 -4.90
C GLY A 241 18.11 7.14 -6.21
N ASP A 242 17.46 5.97 -6.28
CA ASP A 242 16.52 5.63 -7.33
C ASP A 242 15.20 6.41 -7.14
N ILE A 243 15.18 7.61 -7.70
CA ILE A 243 14.09 8.57 -7.55
C ILE A 243 13.63 8.97 -8.94
N ARG A 244 12.38 8.64 -9.25
CA ARG A 244 11.79 8.71 -10.57
C ARG A 244 10.57 9.63 -10.56
N LEU A 245 10.34 10.29 -11.70
CA LEU A 245 9.20 11.17 -11.93
C LEU A 245 8.34 10.64 -13.10
N CYS A 246 7.03 10.55 -12.89
CA CYS A 246 6.08 10.05 -13.87
C CYS A 246 5.84 11.03 -15.01
N GLU A 247 6.35 10.72 -16.20
CA GLU A 247 6.10 11.51 -17.41
C GLU A 247 4.69 11.29 -18.00
N LYS A 248 4.03 10.20 -17.63
CA LYS A 248 2.75 9.74 -18.21
C LYS A 248 1.51 10.42 -17.62
N LYS A 249 1.69 11.38 -16.70
CA LYS A 249 0.59 12.09 -16.00
C LYS A 249 -0.41 11.14 -15.33
N ILE A 250 0.09 10.05 -14.75
CA ILE A 250 -0.73 9.12 -13.97
C ILE A 250 -1.19 9.85 -12.69
N PRO A 251 -2.51 9.81 -12.36
CA PRO A 251 -3.03 10.48 -11.17
C PRO A 251 -2.64 9.72 -9.88
N HIS A 252 -2.70 10.40 -8.74
CA HIS A 252 -2.41 9.80 -7.44
C HIS A 252 -3.25 8.55 -7.15
N ALA A 253 -4.54 8.58 -7.50
CA ALA A 253 -5.46 7.44 -7.41
C ALA A 253 -5.35 6.51 -8.63
N PHE A 254 -4.12 6.14 -9.02
CA PHE A 254 -3.86 5.30 -10.20
C PHE A 254 -4.54 3.94 -10.09
N THR A 255 -4.77 3.44 -8.88
CA THR A 255 -5.43 2.16 -8.61
C THR A 255 -6.82 2.04 -9.22
N LEU A 256 -7.47 3.16 -9.56
CA LEU A 256 -8.81 3.17 -10.15
C LEU A 256 -8.81 2.89 -11.67
N HIS A 257 -7.78 3.34 -12.40
CA HIS A 257 -7.79 3.33 -13.88
C HIS A 257 -6.45 2.94 -14.53
N PHE A 258 -5.35 3.08 -13.81
CA PHE A 258 -3.98 2.89 -14.29
C PHE A 258 -3.26 1.77 -13.51
N TYR A 259 -4.01 0.91 -12.80
CA TYR A 259 -3.43 -0.15 -11.97
C TYR A 259 -2.60 -1.14 -12.80
N GLN A 260 -3.08 -1.51 -14.00
CA GLN A 260 -2.37 -2.44 -14.87
C GLN A 260 -1.06 -1.83 -15.38
N GLU A 261 -1.11 -0.59 -15.88
CA GLU A 261 0.09 0.12 -16.34
C GLU A 261 1.11 0.29 -15.20
N MET A 262 0.66 0.63 -13.99
CA MET A 262 1.54 0.71 -12.83
C MET A 262 2.16 -0.66 -12.49
N ALA A 263 1.36 -1.72 -12.50
CA ALA A 263 1.83 -3.07 -12.20
C ALA A 263 2.86 -3.55 -13.23
N GLU A 264 2.64 -3.29 -14.52
CA GLU A 264 3.59 -3.62 -15.60
C GLU A 264 4.93 -2.88 -15.41
N MET A 265 4.88 -1.59 -15.07
CA MET A 265 6.10 -0.81 -14.81
C MET A 265 6.87 -1.34 -13.59
N VAL A 266 6.20 -1.55 -12.46
CA VAL A 266 6.83 -2.04 -11.23
C VAL A 266 7.38 -3.46 -11.41
N ALA A 267 6.65 -4.33 -12.10
CA ALA A 267 7.11 -5.68 -12.43
C ALA A 267 8.34 -5.65 -13.34
N GLY A 268 8.37 -4.74 -14.31
CA GLY A 268 9.55 -4.51 -15.16
C GLY A 268 10.78 -4.12 -14.34
N TRP A 269 10.64 -3.11 -13.46
CA TRP A 269 11.74 -2.66 -12.61
C TRP A 269 12.24 -3.75 -11.67
N LEU A 270 11.31 -4.47 -11.02
CA LEU A 270 11.65 -5.57 -10.13
C LEU A 270 12.39 -6.70 -10.88
N LYS A 271 11.99 -7.02 -12.11
CA LYS A 271 12.68 -8.03 -12.91
C LYS A 271 14.14 -7.65 -13.18
N ASP A 272 14.38 -6.40 -13.54
CA ASP A 272 15.74 -5.89 -13.79
C ASP A 272 16.58 -5.97 -12.50
N ASP A 273 16.00 -5.60 -11.36
CA ASP A 273 16.67 -5.69 -10.05
C ASP A 273 17.03 -7.12 -9.66
N LEU A 274 16.09 -8.06 -9.81
CA LEU A 274 16.31 -9.47 -9.47
C LEU A 274 17.40 -10.09 -10.35
N SER A 275 17.46 -9.71 -11.63
CA SER A 275 18.50 -10.20 -12.54
C SER A 275 19.91 -9.77 -12.12
N GLN A 276 20.05 -8.54 -11.60
CA GLN A 276 21.32 -8.04 -11.10
C GLN A 276 21.76 -8.80 -9.84
N ILE A 277 20.83 -9.07 -8.92
CA ILE A 277 21.10 -9.82 -7.70
C ILE A 277 21.55 -11.26 -8.02
N GLU A 278 20.94 -11.91 -9.00
CA GLU A 278 21.35 -13.27 -9.42
C GLU A 278 22.78 -13.27 -9.97
N THR A 279 23.13 -12.31 -10.84
CA THR A 279 24.49 -12.22 -11.41
C THR A 279 25.58 -11.93 -10.38
N GLU A 280 25.32 -11.10 -9.36
CA GLU A 280 26.28 -10.84 -8.28
C GLU A 280 26.50 -12.06 -7.38
N THR A 281 25.48 -12.92 -7.25
CA THR A 281 25.55 -14.13 -6.42
C THR A 281 26.34 -15.25 -7.12
N GLU A 282 26.33 -15.28 -8.45
CA GLU A 282 27.10 -16.24 -9.25
C GLU A 282 28.57 -15.84 -9.37
N GLY A 283 28.88 -14.55 -9.56
CA GLY A 283 30.26 -14.06 -9.67
C GLY A 283 31.10 -14.10 -8.38
N ASN A 284 30.47 -14.27 -7.21
CA ASN A 284 31.15 -14.41 -5.92
C ASN A 284 31.37 -15.88 -5.50
N LYS A 285 31.04 -16.86 -6.36
CA LYS A 285 31.26 -18.29 -6.10
C LYS A 285 32.52 -18.85 -6.78
N ASP A 286 33.27 -18.02 -7.51
CA ASP A 286 34.58 -18.32 -8.09
C ASP A 286 35.71 -17.68 -7.27
#